data_AF-A0A059J9V6-F1
#
_entry.id   AF-A0A059J9V6-F1
#
_cell.length_a   1.000
_cell.length_b   1.000
_cell.length_c   1.000
_cell.angle_alpha   90.00
_cell.angle_beta   90.00
_cell.angle_gamma   90.00
#
_symmetry.space_group_name_H-M   'P 1'
#
loop_
_entity.id
_entity.type
_entity.pdbx_description
1 polymer ?
#
loop_
_entity_poly.entity_id
_entity_poly.type
_entity_poly.pdbx_seq_one_letter_code
_entity_poly.pdbx_strand_id
1 'polypeptide(L)'
;MLASIKSAMAGAANLVSGQAENTKTARVRVVNNTTRPIVAISVIHKCSNNSHKSHQEWVMVQPGKASMPEMEVEYPAGSGSSCSSGGDNSWLAIWYSEDLQALRHSEPRESVFPVDMLDKQSREEIQRVEEALATGSEPGSKGAQLATALARSTTDRAFNSNSLEGLVCHLLRDEDANEMTELVINANETMTFKSKSGTTEVKVNSQPAAA
;
A
#
# COMPACT_ATOMS: atom_id res chain seq x y z
N MET A 1 -59.03 -21.08 32.38
CA MET A 1 -59.45 -20.15 31.31
C MET A 1 -59.22 -18.73 31.84
N LEU A 2 -58.62 -17.83 31.04
CA LEU A 2 -58.35 -16.39 31.27
C LEU A 2 -56.96 -15.96 31.78
N ALA A 3 -56.04 -15.79 30.81
CA ALA A 3 -55.25 -14.60 30.44
C ALA A 3 -54.55 -13.67 31.48
N SER A 4 -53.23 -13.57 31.28
CA SER A 4 -52.31 -12.41 31.25
C SER A 4 -52.64 -11.07 31.92
N ILE A 5 -51.67 -10.55 32.70
CA ILE A 5 -51.26 -9.14 32.66
C ILE A 5 -49.70 -9.06 32.70
N LYS A 6 -49.12 -8.41 31.68
CA LYS A 6 -47.72 -7.98 31.57
C LYS A 6 -47.56 -6.54 32.10
N SER A 7 -46.29 -6.12 32.27
CA SER A 7 -45.75 -4.74 32.30
C SER A 7 -45.46 -4.21 33.72
N ALA A 8 -44.38 -3.51 34.04
CA ALA A 8 -43.14 -3.11 33.35
C ALA A 8 -42.12 -2.71 34.43
N MET A 9 -40.83 -3.01 34.19
CA MET A 9 -39.72 -2.29 34.80
C MET A 9 -38.75 -1.94 33.67
N ALA A 10 -38.94 -0.74 33.12
CA ALA A 10 -37.99 -0.09 32.25
C ALA A 10 -36.93 0.59 33.13
N GLY A 11 -35.78 -0.06 33.28
CA GLY A 11 -34.56 0.57 33.77
C GLY A 11 -33.66 0.81 32.57
N ALA A 12 -33.62 2.05 32.09
CA ALA A 12 -32.75 2.48 31.00
C ALA A 12 -31.27 2.26 31.40
N ALA A 13 -30.63 1.28 30.77
CA ALA A 13 -29.18 1.21 30.72
C ALA A 13 -28.75 1.90 29.42
N ASN A 14 -27.98 2.97 29.59
CA ASN A 14 -27.40 3.81 28.55
C ASN A 14 -26.81 2.99 27.40
N LEU A 15 -27.37 3.20 26.20
CA LEU A 15 -26.69 2.94 24.94
C LEU A 15 -25.49 3.89 24.84
N VAL A 16 -24.32 3.46 25.30
CA VAL A 16 -23.10 3.80 24.57
C VAL A 16 -22.98 2.71 23.52
N SER A 17 -23.69 2.89 22.41
CA SER A 17 -23.33 2.20 21.18
C SER A 17 -22.01 2.82 20.73
N GLY A 18 -20.90 2.24 21.19
CA GLY A 18 -19.65 2.35 20.46
C GLY A 18 -19.95 1.82 19.07
N GLN A 19 -20.07 2.72 18.11
CA GLN A 19 -20.24 2.38 16.71
C GLN A 19 -18.95 1.67 16.31
N ALA A 20 -18.96 0.34 16.32
CA ALA A 20 -17.93 -0.42 15.65
C ALA A 20 -17.93 0.07 14.21
N GLU A 21 -16.87 0.77 13.81
CA GLU A 21 -16.67 1.14 12.42
C GLU A 21 -16.80 -0.16 11.61
N ASN A 22 -17.74 -0.18 10.67
CA ASN A 22 -17.98 -1.35 9.84
C ASN A 22 -16.81 -1.45 8.87
N THR A 23 -15.67 -1.99 9.32
CA THR A 23 -14.43 -2.09 8.54
C THR A 23 -14.30 -3.47 7.89
N LYS A 24 -13.56 -3.51 6.80
CA LYS A 24 -13.19 -4.72 6.06
C LYS A 24 -11.69 -4.75 5.87
N THR A 25 -11.17 -5.97 5.76
CA THR A 25 -9.76 -6.20 5.45
C THR A 25 -9.60 -6.83 4.09
N ALA A 26 -8.52 -6.50 3.39
CA ALA A 26 -8.06 -7.21 2.20
C ALA A 26 -6.58 -7.54 2.35
N ARG A 27 -6.13 -8.57 1.63
CA ARG A 27 -4.71 -8.96 1.58
C ARG A 27 -4.10 -8.43 0.30
N VAL A 28 -2.85 -8.02 0.37
CA VAL A 28 -2.17 -7.29 -0.70
C VAL A 28 -0.80 -7.91 -0.94
N ARG A 29 -0.43 -8.10 -2.21
CA ARG A 29 0.92 -8.53 -2.60
C ARG A 29 1.38 -7.83 -3.86
N VAL A 30 2.69 -7.65 -3.99
CA VAL A 30 3.32 -7.13 -5.20
C VAL A 30 3.72 -8.30 -6.08
N VAL A 31 3.40 -8.25 -7.37
CA VAL A 31 3.76 -9.28 -8.35
C VAL A 31 4.73 -8.67 -9.36
N ASN A 32 5.90 -9.29 -9.51
CA ASN A 32 6.89 -8.85 -10.49
C ASN A 32 6.66 -9.58 -11.82
N ASN A 33 6.04 -8.90 -12.79
CA ASN A 33 5.87 -9.40 -14.15
C ASN A 33 6.90 -8.81 -15.13
N THR A 34 8.03 -8.33 -14.60
CA THR A 34 9.18 -7.87 -15.38
C THR A 34 10.22 -8.99 -15.56
N THR A 35 11.25 -8.72 -16.35
CA THR A 35 12.36 -9.68 -16.57
C THR A 35 13.50 -9.56 -15.56
N ARG A 36 13.44 -8.59 -14.64
CA ARG A 36 14.51 -8.30 -13.67
C ARG A 36 13.98 -8.36 -12.24
N PRO A 37 14.80 -8.70 -11.25
CA PRO A 37 14.44 -8.53 -9.85
C PRO A 37 14.03 -7.08 -9.55
N ILE A 38 13.05 -6.92 -8.68
CA ILE A 38 12.66 -5.63 -8.12
C ILE A 38 13.14 -5.60 -6.67
N VAL A 39 13.74 -4.48 -6.26
CA VAL A 39 14.42 -4.35 -4.95
C VAL A 39 13.78 -3.22 -4.14
N ALA A 40 13.84 -3.32 -2.81
CA ALA A 40 13.47 -2.25 -1.88
C ALA A 40 12.10 -1.64 -2.22
N ILE A 41 11.06 -2.48 -2.20
CA ILE A 41 9.69 -2.08 -2.52
C ILE A 41 9.04 -1.53 -1.26
N SER A 42 8.30 -0.44 -1.37
CA SER A 42 7.42 0.08 -0.33
C SER A 42 6.05 0.38 -0.92
N VAL A 43 5.01 -0.12 -0.26
CA VAL A 43 3.61 0.15 -0.60
C VAL A 43 2.92 0.82 0.57
N ILE A 44 2.28 1.95 0.28
CA ILE A 44 1.38 2.66 1.18
C ILE A 44 -0.04 2.50 0.68
N HIS A 45 -0.95 2.19 1.59
CA HIS A 45 -2.39 2.34 1.40
C HIS A 45 -2.91 3.33 2.44
N LYS A 46 -3.78 4.23 2.00
CA LYS A 46 -4.49 5.20 2.84
C LYS A 46 -5.95 5.23 2.45
N CYS A 47 -6.82 5.21 3.45
CA CYS A 47 -8.26 5.30 3.28
C CYS A 47 -8.88 6.27 4.29
N SER A 48 -10.05 6.82 3.94
CA SER A 48 -10.92 7.56 4.87
C SER A 48 -10.24 8.70 5.61
N ASN A 49 -9.73 9.69 4.86
CA ASN A 49 -9.00 10.83 5.42
C ASN A 49 -7.83 10.43 6.34
N ASN A 50 -7.19 9.29 6.06
CA ASN A 50 -6.06 8.71 6.81
C ASN A 50 -6.43 8.05 8.15
N SER A 51 -7.70 7.72 8.42
CA SER A 51 -8.07 6.92 9.60
C SER A 51 -7.59 5.47 9.48
N HIS A 52 -7.53 4.93 8.26
CA HIS A 52 -6.90 3.64 7.96
C HIS A 52 -5.68 3.87 7.08
N LYS A 53 -4.51 3.45 7.56
CA LYS A 53 -3.28 3.49 6.77
C LYS A 53 -2.46 2.25 7.03
N SER A 54 -1.95 1.66 5.95
CA SER A 54 -1.08 0.50 5.99
C SER A 54 0.18 0.79 5.21
N HIS A 55 1.29 0.21 5.65
CA HIS A 55 2.61 0.42 5.08
C HIS A 55 3.37 -0.90 5.18
N GLN A 56 3.86 -1.39 4.05
CA GLN A 56 4.63 -2.63 4.01
C GLN A 56 5.75 -2.52 2.98
N GLU A 57 6.90 -3.05 3.36
CA GLU A 57 8.06 -3.15 2.50
C GLU A 57 8.43 -4.61 2.20
N TRP A 58 9.10 -4.78 1.06
CA TRP A 58 9.69 -6.05 0.65
C TRP A 58 11.08 -5.84 0.07
N VAL A 59 11.98 -6.75 0.40
CA VAL A 59 13.39 -6.67 0.00
C VAL A 59 13.56 -6.90 -1.49
N MET A 60 13.03 -8.02 -1.97
CA MET A 60 13.28 -8.49 -3.32
C MET A 60 12.12 -9.34 -3.82
N VAL A 61 11.66 -9.05 -5.03
CA VAL A 61 10.65 -9.87 -5.72
C VAL A 61 11.24 -10.32 -7.05
N GLN A 62 11.48 -11.62 -7.16
CA GLN A 62 12.05 -12.23 -8.36
C GLN A 62 11.07 -12.19 -9.55
N PRO A 63 11.55 -12.20 -10.80
CA PRO A 63 10.70 -12.30 -11.98
C PRO A 63 9.68 -13.44 -11.90
N GLY A 64 8.42 -13.14 -12.19
CA GLY A 64 7.30 -14.08 -12.12
C GLY A 64 6.89 -14.50 -10.71
N LYS A 65 7.41 -13.86 -9.66
CA LYS A 65 7.06 -14.15 -8.26
C LYS A 65 6.21 -13.04 -7.65
N ALA A 66 5.55 -13.39 -6.56
CA ALA A 66 4.84 -12.47 -5.69
C ALA A 66 5.63 -12.23 -4.40
N SER A 67 5.45 -11.05 -3.82
CA SER A 67 6.05 -10.67 -2.54
C SER A 67 5.44 -11.46 -1.38
N MET A 68 6.25 -11.67 -0.33
CA MET A 68 5.84 -12.28 0.94
C MET A 68 6.56 -11.57 2.10
N PRO A 69 5.93 -11.36 3.26
CA PRO A 69 4.54 -11.71 3.59
C PRO A 69 3.50 -10.86 2.84
N GLU A 70 2.23 -11.25 2.91
CA GLU A 70 1.10 -10.45 2.41
C GLU A 70 0.91 -9.24 3.33
N MET A 71 0.64 -8.07 2.75
CA MET A 71 0.23 -6.86 3.47
C MET A 71 -1.26 -6.93 3.76
N GLU A 72 -1.68 -6.58 4.97
CA GLU A 72 -3.08 -6.43 5.32
C GLU A 72 -3.49 -4.95 5.26
N VAL A 73 -4.63 -4.67 4.65
CA VAL A 73 -5.18 -3.31 4.55
C VAL A 73 -6.60 -3.27 5.08
N GLU A 74 -6.92 -2.19 5.79
CA GLU A 74 -8.26 -1.92 6.29
C GLU A 74 -8.94 -0.82 5.45
N TYR A 75 -10.24 -0.99 5.21
CA TYR A 75 -11.06 0.00 4.53
C TYR A 75 -12.51 -0.06 5.04
N PRO A 76 -13.29 1.03 4.96
CA PRO A 76 -14.69 1.01 5.37
C PRO A 76 -15.55 0.12 4.47
N ALA A 77 -16.49 -0.60 5.08
CA ALA A 77 -17.57 -1.29 4.38
C ALA A 77 -18.51 -0.28 3.73
N GLY A 78 -19.06 -0.65 2.56
CA GLY A 78 -19.90 0.26 1.78
C GLY A 78 -19.12 1.42 1.15
N SER A 79 -17.80 1.29 1.01
CA SER A 79 -16.95 2.19 0.22
C SER A 79 -17.50 2.33 -1.20
N GLY A 80 -18.24 3.41 -1.44
CA GLY A 80 -19.01 3.65 -2.66
C GLY A 80 -18.25 4.49 -3.68
N SER A 81 -18.21 3.98 -4.91
CA SER A 81 -18.15 4.62 -6.25
C SER A 81 -17.28 5.84 -6.57
N SER A 82 -16.63 6.57 -5.66
CA SER A 82 -15.88 7.77 -6.05
C SER A 82 -14.46 7.82 -5.51
N CYS A 83 -13.51 7.61 -6.42
CA CYS A 83 -12.20 8.25 -6.38
C CYS A 83 -12.40 9.75 -6.60
N SER A 84 -12.59 10.53 -5.55
CA SER A 84 -12.40 11.98 -5.64
C SER A 84 -10.93 12.25 -5.32
N SER A 85 -10.27 13.19 -6.01
CA SER A 85 -8.90 13.60 -5.69
C SER A 85 -8.83 13.98 -4.20
N GLY A 86 -8.33 13.07 -3.35
CA GLY A 86 -8.40 13.20 -1.90
C GLY A 86 -9.41 12.32 -1.14
N GLY A 87 -9.94 11.24 -1.73
CA GLY A 87 -10.89 10.32 -1.07
C GLY A 87 -10.59 8.84 -1.31
N ASP A 88 -10.83 8.04 -0.27
CA ASP A 88 -10.89 6.57 -0.14
C ASP A 88 -10.03 5.68 -1.07
N ASN A 89 -9.25 4.78 -0.45
CA ASN A 89 -8.39 3.78 -1.12
C ASN A 89 -7.38 4.39 -2.10
N SER A 90 -6.51 5.22 -1.53
CA SER A 90 -5.35 5.84 -2.17
C SER A 90 -4.09 5.00 -1.94
N TRP A 91 -3.31 4.83 -2.98
CA TRP A 91 -2.16 3.92 -3.01
C TRP A 91 -0.92 4.61 -3.53
N LEU A 92 0.23 4.24 -2.99
CA LEU A 92 1.53 4.55 -3.55
C LEU A 92 2.39 3.29 -3.50
N ALA A 93 2.96 2.91 -4.63
CA ALA A 93 4.00 1.91 -4.68
C ALA A 93 5.29 2.56 -5.21
N ILE A 94 6.39 2.37 -4.48
CA ILE A 94 7.73 2.71 -4.95
C ILE A 94 8.63 1.48 -4.90
N TRP A 95 9.64 1.47 -5.76
CA TRP A 95 10.66 0.43 -5.74
C TRP A 95 11.92 0.89 -6.44
N TYR A 96 13.03 0.23 -6.14
CA TYR A 96 14.31 0.46 -6.78
C TYR A 96 14.54 -0.56 -7.90
N SER A 97 15.26 -0.13 -8.94
CA SER A 97 15.85 -1.06 -9.90
C SER A 97 16.84 -2.01 -9.21
N GLU A 98 17.12 -3.13 -9.87
CA GLU A 98 18.06 -4.16 -9.40
C GLU A 98 19.43 -3.59 -9.00
N ASP A 99 19.92 -2.59 -9.74
CA ASP A 99 21.20 -1.90 -9.51
C ASP A 99 21.10 -0.70 -8.55
N LEU A 100 19.93 -0.48 -7.94
CA LEU A 100 19.59 0.64 -7.07
C LEU A 100 19.85 2.03 -7.69
N GLN A 101 19.99 2.15 -9.01
CA GLN A 101 20.26 3.45 -9.66
C GLN A 101 19.01 4.25 -9.96
N ALA A 102 17.85 3.60 -10.11
CA ALA A 102 16.59 4.24 -10.41
C ALA A 102 15.55 3.94 -9.32
N LEU A 103 14.92 5.00 -8.82
CA LEU A 103 13.72 4.93 -7.99
C LEU A 103 12.50 5.06 -8.93
N ARG A 104 11.61 4.08 -8.86
CA ARG A 104 10.38 4.02 -9.65
C ARG A 104 9.17 4.18 -8.75
N HIS A 105 8.10 4.75 -9.29
CA HIS A 105 6.86 4.94 -8.55
C HIS A 105 5.62 4.83 -9.45
N SER A 106 4.50 4.45 -8.84
CA SER A 106 3.19 4.39 -9.47
C SER A 106 2.61 5.79 -9.69
N GLU A 107 2.09 6.07 -10.89
CA GLU A 107 1.66 7.41 -11.25
C GLU A 107 0.14 7.64 -11.18
N PRO A 108 -0.34 8.66 -10.45
CA PRO A 108 -1.75 8.97 -10.43
C PRO A 108 -2.25 9.38 -11.83
N ARG A 109 -3.45 8.92 -12.21
CA ARG A 109 -4.08 9.30 -13.48
C ARG A 109 -4.63 10.73 -13.45
N GLU A 110 -5.17 11.13 -12.32
CA GLU A 110 -6.00 12.35 -12.16
C GLU A 110 -5.26 13.49 -11.45
N SER A 111 -3.98 13.31 -11.08
CA SER A 111 -3.17 14.33 -10.41
C SER A 111 -1.71 14.27 -10.86
N VAL A 112 -0.91 15.25 -10.42
CA VAL A 112 0.55 15.22 -10.58
C VAL A 112 1.17 14.53 -9.36
N PHE A 113 2.29 13.84 -9.56
CA PHE A 113 3.10 13.31 -8.47
C PHE A 113 3.97 14.42 -7.86
N PRO A 114 3.80 14.78 -6.57
CA PRO A 114 4.63 15.81 -5.95
C PRO A 114 6.05 15.28 -5.71
N VAL A 115 7.04 15.93 -6.33
CA VAL A 115 8.45 15.50 -6.29
C VAL A 115 9.02 15.51 -4.86
N ASP A 116 8.49 16.36 -3.98
CA ASP A 116 8.89 16.52 -2.58
C ASP A 116 8.12 15.62 -1.60
N MET A 117 7.22 14.76 -2.11
CA MET A 117 6.48 13.80 -1.30
C MET A 117 7.37 12.66 -0.77
N LEU A 118 8.41 12.29 -1.52
CA LEU A 118 9.36 11.24 -1.12
C LEU A 118 10.57 11.84 -0.41
N ASP A 119 11.06 11.14 0.62
CA ASP A 119 12.31 11.52 1.27
C ASP A 119 13.49 11.11 0.38
N LYS A 120 14.34 12.09 0.08
CA LYS A 120 15.52 11.91 -0.76
C LYS A 120 16.56 11.07 -0.03
N GLN A 121 17.15 10.11 -0.75
CA GLN A 121 18.23 9.26 -0.23
C GLN A 121 19.57 9.75 -0.77
N SER A 122 20.60 9.69 0.07
CA SER A 122 21.96 10.06 -0.32
C SER A 122 22.62 8.95 -1.15
N ARG A 123 23.67 9.29 -1.90
CA ARG A 123 24.44 8.29 -2.65
C ARG A 123 25.09 7.27 -1.71
N GLU A 124 25.55 7.72 -0.55
CA GLU A 124 26.19 6.88 0.47
C GLU A 124 25.19 5.92 1.14
N GLU A 125 23.93 6.33 1.30
CA GLU A 125 22.86 5.43 1.75
C GLU A 125 22.61 4.30 0.75
N ILE A 126 22.46 4.65 -0.52
CA ILE A 126 22.24 3.69 -1.60
C ILE A 126 23.43 2.73 -1.74
N GLN A 127 24.66 3.26 -1.71
CA GLN A 127 25.86 2.44 -1.80
C GLN A 127 25.97 1.43 -0.64
N ARG A 128 25.62 1.83 0.58
CA ARG A 128 25.60 0.91 1.73
C ARG A 128 24.61 -0.25 1.53
N VAL A 129 23.48 0.01 0.89
CA VAL A 129 22.48 -1.01 0.57
C VAL A 129 23.01 -1.93 -0.54
N GLU A 130 23.61 -1.36 -1.58
CA GLU A 130 24.23 -2.09 -2.70
C GLU A 130 25.30 -3.08 -2.20
N GLU A 131 26.26 -2.59 -1.41
CA GLU A 131 27.32 -3.40 -0.82
C GLU A 131 26.77 -4.51 0.09
N ALA A 132 25.74 -4.21 0.87
CA ALA A 132 25.12 -5.20 1.74
C ALA A 132 24.34 -6.27 0.95
N LEU A 133 23.63 -5.89 -0.10
CA LEU A 133 22.91 -6.84 -0.96
C LEU A 133 23.88 -7.77 -1.72
N ALA A 134 25.06 -7.28 -2.10
CA ALA A 134 26.11 -8.11 -2.69
C ALA A 134 26.58 -9.24 -1.76
N THR A 135 26.40 -9.09 -0.44
CA THR A 135 26.71 -10.14 0.56
C THR A 135 25.53 -11.06 0.86
N GLY A 136 24.32 -10.74 0.40
CA GLY A 136 23.13 -11.59 0.52
C GLY A 136 21.83 -10.80 0.73
N SER A 137 20.75 -11.27 0.13
CA SER A 137 19.40 -10.66 0.17
C SER A 137 18.32 -11.55 0.82
N GLU A 138 18.74 -12.68 1.40
CA GLU A 138 17.82 -13.62 2.06
C GLU A 138 17.14 -13.00 3.29
N PRO A 139 15.92 -13.45 3.66
CA PRO A 139 15.23 -12.95 4.84
C PRO A 139 16.11 -12.97 6.10
N GLY A 140 16.22 -11.81 6.76
CA GLY A 140 17.05 -11.62 7.95
C GLY A 140 18.51 -11.24 7.70
N SER A 141 18.99 -11.26 6.45
CA SER A 141 20.34 -10.78 6.11
C SER A 141 20.49 -9.26 6.34
N LYS A 142 21.73 -8.78 6.41
CA LYS A 142 22.00 -7.33 6.48
C LYS A 142 21.51 -6.60 5.22
N GLY A 143 21.71 -7.19 4.04
CA GLY A 143 21.23 -6.62 2.77
C GLY A 143 19.71 -6.49 2.74
N ALA A 144 19.00 -7.52 3.21
CA ALA A 144 17.55 -7.49 3.36
C ALA A 144 17.08 -6.37 4.29
N GLN A 145 17.64 -6.29 5.49
CA GLN A 145 17.26 -5.26 6.47
C GLN A 145 17.50 -3.84 5.95
N LEU A 146 18.63 -3.60 5.29
CA LEU A 146 18.97 -2.28 4.75
C LEU A 146 18.11 -1.91 3.54
N ALA A 147 17.78 -2.85 2.65
CA ALA A 147 16.89 -2.60 1.52
C ALA A 147 15.46 -2.29 1.98
N THR A 148 14.94 -3.02 2.98
CA THR A 148 13.67 -2.71 3.65
C THR A 148 13.69 -1.32 4.28
N ALA A 149 14.77 -0.98 5.00
CA ALA A 149 14.91 0.33 5.64
C ALA A 149 14.98 1.46 4.61
N LEU A 150 15.67 1.26 3.48
CA LEU A 150 15.73 2.21 2.37
C LEU A 150 14.34 2.46 1.76
N ALA A 151 13.59 1.39 1.48
CA ALA A 151 12.25 1.51 0.92
C ALA A 151 11.33 2.30 1.87
N ARG A 152 11.40 1.98 3.16
CA ARG A 152 10.64 2.63 4.21
C ARG A 152 10.99 4.11 4.33
N SER A 153 12.27 4.43 4.51
CA SER A 153 12.76 5.81 4.68
C SER A 153 12.34 6.69 3.51
N THR A 154 12.41 6.20 2.28
CA THR A 154 11.96 6.92 1.07
C THR A 154 10.48 7.31 1.12
N THR A 155 9.66 6.53 1.81
CA THR A 155 8.20 6.70 1.87
C THR A 155 7.68 7.24 3.20
N ASP A 156 8.51 7.44 4.22
CA ASP A 156 8.07 7.81 5.57
C ASP A 156 7.32 9.15 5.58
N ARG A 157 7.80 10.18 4.89
CA ARG A 157 7.06 11.43 4.72
C ARG A 157 5.70 11.22 4.05
N ALA A 158 5.67 10.48 2.95
CA ALA A 158 4.45 10.19 2.22
C ALA A 158 3.44 9.47 3.12
N PHE A 159 3.87 8.45 3.88
CA PHE A 159 3.02 7.70 4.80
C PHE A 159 2.48 8.55 5.96
N ASN A 160 3.31 9.43 6.52
CA ASN A 160 2.94 10.25 7.68
C ASN A 160 2.19 11.55 7.33
N SER A 161 2.22 11.96 6.06
CA SER A 161 1.44 13.09 5.58
C SER A 161 -0.06 12.81 5.63
N ASN A 162 -0.87 13.85 5.86
CA ASN A 162 -2.32 13.76 5.68
C ASN A 162 -2.75 13.94 4.22
N SER A 163 -1.81 14.25 3.32
CA SER A 163 -2.08 14.40 1.89
C SER A 163 -2.30 13.04 1.21
N LEU A 164 -3.20 13.08 0.23
CA LEU A 164 -3.47 12.00 -0.72
C LEU A 164 -3.11 12.43 -2.15
N GLU A 165 -2.55 13.63 -2.31
CA GLU A 165 -2.02 14.09 -3.58
C GLU A 165 -0.85 13.21 -4.01
N GLY A 166 -0.79 12.85 -5.29
CA GLY A 166 0.27 11.97 -5.80
C GLY A 166 -0.02 10.48 -5.66
N LEU A 167 -1.12 10.08 -5.01
CA LEU A 167 -1.48 8.68 -4.82
C LEU A 167 -2.44 8.20 -5.91
N VAL A 168 -2.25 6.96 -6.33
CA VAL A 168 -3.13 6.25 -7.25
C VAL A 168 -4.43 5.89 -6.53
N CYS A 169 -5.58 6.20 -7.13
CA CYS A 169 -6.84 5.70 -6.61
C CYS A 169 -7.17 4.31 -7.18
N HIS A 170 -7.40 3.34 -6.29
CA HIS A 170 -7.91 2.02 -6.65
C HIS A 170 -8.88 1.54 -5.56
N LEU A 171 -10.17 1.57 -5.88
CA LEU A 171 -11.26 1.34 -4.93
C LEU A 171 -11.33 -0.14 -4.53
N LEU A 172 -11.26 -0.41 -3.22
CA LEU A 172 -11.65 -1.69 -2.63
C LEU A 172 -13.12 -1.65 -2.25
N ARG A 173 -13.86 -2.72 -2.57
CA ARG A 173 -15.30 -2.86 -2.33
C ARG A 173 -15.58 -4.04 -1.39
N ASP A 174 -16.83 -4.20 -1.03
CA ASP A 174 -17.28 -5.26 -0.12
C ASP A 174 -16.91 -6.67 -0.57
N GLU A 175 -16.86 -6.90 -1.88
CA GLU A 175 -16.49 -8.18 -2.49
C GLU A 175 -14.99 -8.49 -2.44
N ASP A 176 -14.14 -7.50 -2.16
CA ASP A 176 -12.68 -7.66 -1.98
C ASP A 176 -12.31 -8.10 -0.55
N ALA A 177 -13.28 -8.20 0.35
CA ALA A 177 -13.04 -8.54 1.74
C ALA A 177 -12.44 -9.95 1.89
N ASN A 178 -11.30 -10.05 2.58
CA ASN A 178 -10.47 -11.25 2.76
C ASN A 178 -9.87 -11.84 1.46
N GLU A 179 -10.10 -11.17 0.33
CA GLU A 179 -9.56 -11.56 -0.97
C GLU A 179 -8.16 -10.96 -1.17
N MET A 180 -7.47 -11.49 -2.19
CA MET A 180 -6.16 -11.00 -2.59
C MET A 180 -6.29 -9.87 -3.61
N THR A 181 -5.66 -8.73 -3.31
CA THR A 181 -5.39 -7.64 -4.24
C THR A 181 -3.94 -7.73 -4.72
N GLU A 182 -3.74 -7.78 -6.03
CA GLU A 182 -2.42 -7.87 -6.64
C GLU A 182 -1.97 -6.52 -7.20
N LEU A 183 -0.75 -6.13 -6.83
CA LEU A 183 -0.04 -4.96 -7.32
C LEU A 183 0.99 -5.44 -8.33
N VAL A 184 0.59 -5.54 -9.60
CA VAL A 184 1.40 -6.14 -10.66
C VAL A 184 2.28 -5.08 -11.32
N ILE A 185 3.60 -5.22 -11.21
CA ILE A 185 4.57 -4.37 -11.91
C ILE A 185 4.89 -5.03 -13.26
N ASN A 186 4.55 -4.36 -14.36
CA ASN A 186 4.65 -4.93 -15.71
C ASN A 186 5.92 -4.49 -16.44
N ALA A 187 6.33 -5.27 -17.44
CA ALA A 187 7.50 -4.98 -18.27
C ALA A 187 7.34 -3.75 -19.19
N ASN A 188 6.11 -3.30 -19.44
CA ASN A 188 5.76 -2.20 -20.35
C ASN A 188 5.62 -0.84 -19.63
N GLU A 189 6.34 -0.64 -18.52
CA GLU A 189 6.33 0.60 -17.74
C GLU A 189 4.94 0.97 -17.19
N THR A 190 4.09 -0.03 -16.97
CA THR A 190 2.82 0.13 -16.25
C THR A 190 2.81 -0.68 -14.96
N MET A 191 1.93 -0.28 -14.06
CA MET A 191 1.57 -1.04 -12.88
C MET A 191 0.07 -1.25 -12.85
N THR A 192 -0.37 -2.45 -12.49
CA THR A 192 -1.79 -2.81 -12.44
C THR A 192 -2.19 -3.17 -11.01
N PHE A 193 -3.15 -2.44 -10.46
CA PHE A 193 -3.84 -2.78 -9.22
C PHE A 193 -5.04 -3.67 -9.59
N LYS A 194 -5.04 -4.91 -9.14
CA LYS A 194 -6.09 -5.90 -9.43
C LYS A 194 -6.74 -6.35 -8.13
N SER A 195 -8.00 -6.01 -7.96
CA SER A 195 -8.86 -6.57 -6.93
C SER A 195 -9.95 -7.42 -7.60
N LYS A 196 -10.77 -8.11 -6.82
CA LYS A 196 -11.91 -8.86 -7.38
C LYS A 196 -12.94 -7.91 -7.99
N SER A 197 -13.08 -6.73 -7.40
CA SER A 197 -14.05 -5.73 -7.83
C SER A 197 -13.60 -4.85 -9.00
N GLY A 198 -12.33 -4.90 -9.39
CA GLY A 198 -11.88 -4.14 -10.55
C GLY A 198 -10.39 -4.13 -10.78
N THR A 199 -10.00 -3.35 -11.79
CA THR A 199 -8.60 -3.20 -12.18
C THR A 199 -8.31 -1.75 -12.51
N THR A 200 -7.22 -1.22 -11.96
CA THR A 200 -6.67 0.11 -12.30
C THR A 200 -5.27 -0.07 -12.85
N GLU A 201 -5.03 0.38 -14.07
CA GLU A 201 -3.68 0.41 -14.65
C GLU A 201 -3.11 1.82 -14.60
N VAL A 202 -1.88 2.00 -14.17
CA VAL A 202 -1.21 3.29 -14.14
C VAL A 202 0.13 3.22 -14.83
N LYS A 203 0.62 4.39 -15.25
CA LYS A 203 2.01 4.50 -15.69
C LYS A 203 2.94 4.38 -14.50
N VAL A 204 4.17 4.00 -14.80
CA VAL A 204 5.28 4.04 -13.87
C VAL A 204 6.23 5.13 -14.33
N ASN A 205 6.61 6.02 -13.43
CA ASN A 205 7.68 6.97 -13.66
C ASN A 205 8.94 6.55 -12.92
N SER A 206 10.07 7.09 -13.38
CA SER A 206 11.38 6.82 -12.78
C SER A 206 12.18 8.10 -12.62
N GLN A 207 12.95 8.16 -11.55
CA GLN A 207 13.93 9.19 -11.28
C GLN A 207 15.24 8.57 -10.78
N PRO A 208 16.36 9.32 -10.78
CA PRO A 208 17.57 8.87 -10.12
C PRO A 208 17.30 8.50 -8.65
N ALA A 209 17.87 7.39 -8.20
CA ALA A 209 17.68 6.90 -6.84
C ALA A 209 18.28 7.83 -5.79
N ALA A 210 19.45 8.41 -6.09
CA ALA A 210 20.14 9.37 -5.24
C ALA A 210 19.80 10.80 -5.67
N ALA A 211 19.67 11.70 -4.69
CA ALA A 211 19.52 13.14 -4.92
C ALA A 211 20.86 13.86 -5.17
#